data_AF-A0A4Q6BK63-F1
#
_entry.id   AF-A0A4Q6BK63-F1
#
_cell.length_a   1.000
_cell.length_b   1.000
_cell.length_c   1.000
_cell.angle_alpha   90.00
_cell.angle_beta   90.00
_cell.angle_gamma   90.00
#
_symmetry.space_group_name_H-M   'P 1'
#
loop_
_entity.id
_entity.type
_entity.pdbx_description
1 polymer ?
#
loop_
_entity_poly.entity_id
_entity_poly.type
_entity_poly.pdbx_seq_one_letter_code
_entity_poly.pdbx_strand_id
1 'polypeptide(L)' 'MLQEDQPAFIETMKGTIEKKSDFDVKYRVQWPDGSIHTLHSMGTFQPDVTGQSIGRVIGVSELSD' A
#
# COMPACT_ATOMS: atom_id res chain seq x y z
N MET A 1 0.04 8.55 6.59
CA MET A 1 -1.06 8.70 5.63
C MET A 1 -2.13 9.58 6.24
N LEU A 2 -2.75 10.49 5.48
CA LEU A 2 -3.88 11.29 5.94
C LEU A 2 -5.11 10.42 6.18
N GLN A 3 -5.98 10.81 7.12
CA GLN A 3 -7.17 10.03 7.48
C GLN A 3 -8.12 9.83 6.29
N GLU A 4 -8.24 10.84 5.42
CA GLU A 4 -9.06 10.82 4.21
C GLU A 4 -8.63 9.76 3.19
N ASP A 5 -7.34 9.42 3.16
CA ASP A 5 -6.79 8.46 2.19
C ASP A 5 -6.83 7.01 2.71
N GLN A 6 -7.07 6.81 4.01
CA GLN A 6 -7.11 5.48 4.63
C GLN A 6 -8.16 4.55 4.02
N PRO A 7 -9.42 4.97 3.78
CA PRO A 7 -10.44 4.07 3.23
C PRO A 7 -10.05 3.52 1.86
N ALA A 8 -9.57 4.38 0.96
CA ALA A 8 -9.15 4.00 -0.39
C ALA A 8 -7.92 3.07 -0.38
N PHE A 9 -6.96 3.35 0.51
CA PHE A 9 -5.80 2.49 0.69
C PHE A 9 -6.20 1.08 1.19
N ILE A 10 -7.08 1.01 2.19
CA ILE A 10 -7.56 -0.27 2.75
C ILE A 10 -8.30 -1.08 1.69
N GLU A 11 -9.16 -0.46 0.88
CA GLU A 11 -9.86 -1.12 -0.22
C GLU A 11 -8.89 -1.69 -1.25
N THR A 12 -7.89 -0.90 -1.65
CA THR A 12 -6.84 -1.32 -2.59
C THR A 12 -6.05 -2.52 -2.06
N MET A 13 -5.66 -2.47 -0.77
CA MET A 13 -4.94 -3.58 -0.13
C MET A 13 -5.80 -4.85 -0.02
N LYS A 14 -7.09 -4.73 0.30
CA LYS A 14 -8.00 -5.87 0.30
C LYS A 14 -8.08 -6.53 -1.07
N GLY A 15 -8.28 -5.74 -2.13
CA GLY A 15 -8.34 -6.24 -3.49
C GLY A 15 -7.03 -6.92 -3.93
N THR A 16 -5.88 -6.37 -3.54
CA THR A 16 -4.55 -6.94 -3.79
C THR A 16 -4.42 -8.33 -3.16
N ILE A 17 -4.80 -8.47 -1.88
CA ILE A 17 -4.71 -9.73 -1.15
C ILE A 17 -5.66 -10.77 -1.72
N GLU A 18 -6.91 -10.39 -2.01
CA GLU A 18 -7.92 -11.30 -2.58
C GLU A 18 -7.51 -11.80 -3.96
N LYS A 19 -6.99 -10.91 -4.80
CA LYS A 19 -6.56 -11.24 -6.17
C LYS A 19 -5.16 -11.84 -6.23
N LYS A 20 -4.42 -11.84 -5.11
CA LYS A 20 -2.99 -12.23 -5.04
C LYS A 20 -2.17 -11.50 -6.10
N SER A 21 -2.45 -10.21 -6.29
CA SER A 21 -1.82 -9.38 -7.32
C SER A 21 -0.81 -8.42 -6.70
N ASP A 22 -0.03 -7.76 -7.55
CA ASP A 22 0.76 -6.61 -7.14
C ASP A 22 -0.15 -5.44 -6.72
N PHE A 23 0.40 -4.52 -5.92
CA PHE A 23 -0.27 -3.28 -5.51
C PHE A 23 0.48 -2.05 -6.03
N ASP A 24 -0.29 -1.01 -6.34
CA ASP A 24 0.17 0.30 -6.77
C ASP A 24 -0.82 1.32 -6.20
N VAL A 25 -0.35 2.25 -5.37
CA VAL A 25 -1.20 3.25 -4.73
C VAL A 25 -0.45 4.55 -4.47
N LYS A 26 -1.16 5.67 -4.67
CA LYS A 26 -0.71 6.99 -4.22
C LYS A 26 -1.53 7.46 -3.04
N TYR A 27 -0.88 7.98 -2.00
CA TYR A 27 -1.55 8.54 -0.83
C TYR A 27 -0.73 9.67 -0.22
N ARG A 28 -1.41 10.57 0.49
CA ARG A 28 -0.78 11.71 1.13
C ARG A 28 -0.34 11.36 2.54
N VAL A 29 0.81 11.89 2.96
CA VAL A 29 1.34 11.80 4.31
C VAL A 29 1.62 13.20 4.84
N GLN A 30 1.31 13.43 6.12
CA GLN A 30 1.78 14.62 6.81
C GLN A 30 3.16 14.32 7.42
N TRP A 31 4.14 15.16 7.13
CA TRP A 31 5.48 15.10 7.71
C TRP A 31 5.51 15.76 9.09
N PRO A 32 6.55 15.52 9.91
CA PRO A 32 6.66 16.12 11.25
C PRO A 32 6.63 17.65 11.27
N ASP A 33 7.05 18.30 10.18
CA ASP A 33 6.98 19.76 10.00
C ASP A 33 5.58 20.28 9.62
N GLY A 34 4.61 19.38 9.46
CA GLY A 34 3.24 19.68 9.09
C GLY A 34 2.97 19.74 7.59
N SER A 35 4.00 19.66 6.74
CA SER A 35 3.84 19.65 5.29
C SER A 35 3.20 18.34 4.80
N ILE A 36 2.49 18.41 3.67
CA ILE A 36 1.81 17.25 3.07
C ILE A 36 2.58 16.83 1.82
N HIS A 37 2.91 15.54 1.75
CA HIS A 37 3.64 14.94 0.64
C HIS A 37 2.85 13.79 0.05
N THR A 38 2.87 13.64 -1.27
CA THR A 38 2.33 12.46 -1.94
C THR A 38 3.41 11.39 -1.98
N LEU A 39 3.07 10.20 -1.48
CA LEU A 39 3.89 9.01 -1.68
C LEU A 39 3.25 8.13 -2.76
N HIS A 40 4.09 7.56 -3.61
CA HIS A 40 3.72 6.46 -4.48
C HIS A 40 4.34 5.18 -3.91
N SER A 41 3.49 4.19 -3.66
CA SER A 41 3.89 2.90 -3.12
C SER A 41 3.53 1.79 -4.08
N MET A 42 4.49 0.94 -4.38
CA MET A 42 4.33 -0.24 -5.23
C MET A 42 4.85 -1.46 -4.51
N GLY A 43 4.30 -2.63 -4.81
CA GLY A 43 4.91 -3.87 -4.35
C GLY A 43 4.22 -5.14 -4.82
N THR A 44 4.91 -6.25 -4.53
CA THR A 44 4.57 -7.57 -5.05
C THR A 44 3.96 -8.43 -3.97
N PHE A 45 2.90 -9.17 -4.33
CA PHE A 45 2.32 -10.18 -3.46
C PHE A 45 3.08 -11.50 -3.57
N GLN A 46 3.58 -12.00 -2.44
CA GLN A 46 4.16 -13.32 -2.32
C GLN A 46 3.18 -14.28 -1.63
N PRO A 47 2.62 -15.27 -2.34
CA PRO A 47 1.81 -16.29 -1.71
C PRO A 47 2.67 -17.12 -0.74
N ASP A 48 2.08 -17.51 0.40
CA ASP A 48 2.74 -18.44 1.31
C ASP A 48 2.92 -19.81 0.63
N VAL A 49 4.10 -20.39 0.77
CA VAL A 49 4.51 -21.69 0.22
C VAL A 49 3.65 -22.86 0.69
N THR A 50 2.98 -22.70 1.84
CA THR A 50 2.08 -23.73 2.39
C THR A 50 0.64 -23.58 1.92
N GLY A 51 0.28 -22.47 1.26
CA GLY A 51 -1.09 -22.12 0.88
C GLY A 51 -2.05 -21.88 2.07
N GLN A 52 -1.54 -21.94 3.31
CA GLN A 52 -2.36 -21.96 4.53
C GLN A 52 -2.38 -20.59 5.25
N SER A 53 -1.47 -19.68 4.92
CA SER A 53 -1.37 -18.34 5.53
C SER A 53 -1.70 -17.21 4.55
N ILE A 54 -2.02 -16.05 5.12
CA ILE A 54 -2.13 -14.77 4.39
C ILE A 54 -0.76 -14.47 3.77
N GLY A 55 -0.70 -14.32 2.45
CA GLY A 55 0.54 -14.00 1.74
C GLY A 55 1.15 -12.67 2.20
N ARG A 56 2.43 -12.47 1.90
CA ARG A 56 3.17 -11.25 2.26
C ARG A 56 3.13 -10.26 1.11
N VAL A 57 3.08 -8.97 1.44
CA VAL A 57 3.29 -7.90 0.47
C VAL A 57 4.62 -7.24 0.80
N ILE A 58 5.51 -7.16 -0.20
CA ILE A 58 6.79 -6.46 -0.08
C ILE A 58 6.72 -5.27 -1.03
N GLY A 59 6.91 -4.06 -0.50
CA GLY A 59 6.78 -2.83 -1.29
C GLY A 59 7.84 -1.80 -0.97
N VAL A 60 8.00 -0.88 -1.91
CA VAL A 60 8.81 0.34 -1.79
C VAL A 60 7.90 1.55 -1.87
N SER A 61 8.33 2.66 -1.29
CA SER A 61 7.60 3.92 -1.37
C SER A 61 8.56 5.04 -1.70
N GLU A 62 8.16 5.88 -2.64
CA GLU A 62 8.91 7.05 -3.07
C GLU A 62 8.05 8.30 -3.03
N LEU A 63 8.70 9.46 -2.96
CA LEU A 63 8.02 10.73 -3.14
C LEU A 63 7.50 10.81 -4.57
N SER A 64 6.22 11.11 -4.72
CA SER A 64 5.62 11.43 -6.02
C SER A 64 5.59 12.94 -6.19
N ASP A 65 5.90 13.37 -7.41
CA ASP A 65 5.55 14.71 -7.91
C ASP A 65 4.02 14.93 -7.86
#